data_AF-A0AAD7DV36-F1
#
_entry.id   AF-A0AAD7DV36-F1
#
_cell.length_a   1.000
_cell.length_b   1.000
_cell.length_c   1.000
_cell.angle_alpha   90.00
_cell.angle_beta   90.00
_cell.angle_gamma   90.00
#
_symmetry.space_group_name_H-M   'P 1'
#
loop_
_entity.id
_entity.type
_entity.pdbx_description
1 polymer ?
#
loop_
_entity_poly.entity_id
_entity_poly.type
_entity_poly.pdbx_seq_one_letter_code
_entity_poly.pdbx_strand_id
1 'polypeptide(L)'
;GYRLEYAASNRAKCKGGKPCQGTTITKGELRFGSVVDYQGNTSFAWRHWGCVTKKVISNAKNLHDEAAELDGFDDLEDADKARVTKAWEEGHVADEDIPDSARKPGKGGDDD
;
A
#
# COMPACT_ATOMS: atom_id res chain seq x y z
N GLY A 1 -2.83 -12.14 -7.17
CA GLY A 1 -1.47 -11.99 -6.61
C GLY A 1 -1.28 -10.59 -6.08
N TYR A 2 -0.30 -10.44 -5.19
CA TYR A 2 0.09 -9.17 -4.58
C TYR A 2 1.59 -8.98 -4.75
N ARG A 3 2.03 -7.71 -4.79
CA ARG A 3 3.44 -7.34 -4.97
C ARG A 3 3.80 -6.12 -4.14
N LEU A 4 4.97 -6.16 -3.52
CA LEU A 4 5.66 -5.05 -2.87
C LEU A 4 6.80 -4.59 -3.78
N GLU A 5 7.00 -3.29 -3.90
CA GLU A 5 8.21 -2.75 -4.53
C GLU A 5 8.40 -1.27 -4.19
N TYR A 6 9.62 -0.80 -4.37
CA TYR A 6 9.89 0.63 -4.50
C TYR A 6 9.49 1.12 -5.89
N ALA A 7 8.79 2.24 -5.94
CA ALA A 7 8.35 2.80 -7.21
C ALA A 7 9.54 3.18 -8.10
N ALA A 8 9.64 2.58 -9.29
CA ALA A 8 10.72 2.89 -10.23
C ALA A 8 10.57 4.27 -10.91
N SER A 9 9.35 4.83 -10.93
CA SER A 9 9.03 6.11 -11.59
C SER A 9 7.76 6.76 -11.03
N ASN A 10 7.59 8.06 -11.28
CA ASN A 10 6.44 8.89 -10.86
C ASN A 10 5.17 8.68 -11.71
N ARG A 11 4.96 7.50 -12.30
CA ARG A 11 3.83 7.23 -13.22
C ARG A 11 2.62 6.59 -12.55
N ALA A 12 2.83 5.88 -11.45
CA ALA A 12 1.74 5.19 -10.76
C ALA A 12 0.88 6.19 -9.97
N LYS A 13 -0.44 5.99 -10.05
CA LYS A 13 -1.43 6.76 -9.29
C LYS A 13 -2.05 5.88 -8.23
N CYS A 14 -2.16 6.36 -7.01
CA CYS A 14 -2.68 5.60 -5.90
C CYS A 14 -4.15 5.20 -6.13
N LYS A 15 -4.44 3.91 -5.98
CA LYS A 15 -5.79 3.33 -5.99
C LYS A 15 -6.35 3.12 -4.58
N GLY A 16 -5.83 3.87 -3.60
CA GLY A 16 -6.35 3.95 -2.24
C GLY A 16 -7.67 4.71 -2.16
N GLY A 17 -8.16 4.92 -0.94
CA GLY A 17 -9.33 5.77 -0.69
C GLY A 17 -9.02 7.26 -0.83
N LYS A 18 -10.07 8.10 -0.93
CA LYS A 18 -9.93 9.56 -0.83
C LYS A 18 -9.48 9.95 0.60
N PRO A 19 -8.60 10.96 0.76
CA PRO A 19 -8.14 11.91 -0.26
C PRO A 19 -6.98 11.44 -1.15
N CYS A 20 -6.37 10.30 -0.86
CA CYS A 20 -5.16 9.85 -1.57
C CYS A 20 -5.41 9.31 -2.98
N GLN A 21 -6.64 8.88 -3.26
CA GLN A 21 -6.98 8.32 -4.57
C GLN A 21 -6.58 9.26 -5.71
N GLY A 22 -5.73 8.77 -6.62
CA GLY A 22 -5.25 9.52 -7.78
C GLY A 22 -3.98 10.35 -7.55
N THR A 23 -3.47 10.44 -6.33
CA THR A 23 -2.17 11.09 -6.09
C THR A 23 -1.03 10.26 -6.65
N THR A 24 0.07 10.92 -7.00
CA THR A 24 1.25 10.25 -7.57
C THR A 24 1.99 9.48 -6.48
N ILE A 25 2.39 8.25 -6.78
CA ILE A 25 3.37 7.50 -6.00
C ILE A 25 4.74 7.86 -6.57
N THR A 26 5.58 8.51 -5.77
CA THR A 26 6.86 9.05 -6.25
C THR A 26 7.95 7.98 -6.25
N LYS A 27 8.98 8.18 -7.08
CA LYS A 27 10.09 7.24 -7.27
C LYS A 27 10.79 7.01 -5.94
N GLY A 28 11.01 5.75 -5.59
CA GLY A 28 11.61 5.33 -4.32
C GLY A 28 10.60 5.10 -3.20
N GLU A 29 9.34 5.50 -3.35
CA GLU A 29 8.32 5.19 -2.34
C GLU A 29 7.93 3.70 -2.37
N LEU A 30 7.78 3.11 -1.19
CA LEU A 30 7.21 1.78 -1.03
C LEU A 30 5.74 1.79 -1.48
N ARG A 31 5.41 0.86 -2.38
CA ARG A 31 4.06 0.68 -2.89
C ARG A 31 3.63 -0.78 -2.85
N PHE A 32 2.32 -0.95 -2.74
CA PHE A 32 1.66 -2.25 -2.74
C PHE A 32 0.75 -2.38 -3.96
N GLY A 33 1.00 -3.41 -4.75
CA GLY A 33 0.29 -3.73 -5.98
C GLY A 33 -0.66 -4.91 -5.77
N SER A 34 -1.91 -4.77 -6.23
CA SER A 34 -2.80 -5.91 -6.44
C SER A 34 -2.82 -6.23 -7.92
N VAL A 35 -2.59 -7.50 -8.29
CA VAL A 35 -2.72 -7.95 -9.69
C VAL A 35 -4.16 -7.72 -10.14
N VAL A 36 -4.32 -7.06 -11.28
CA VAL A 36 -5.58 -6.84 -11.96
C VAL A 36 -5.44 -7.31 -13.40
N ASP A 37 -6.39 -8.08 -13.90
CA ASP A 37 -6.47 -8.40 -15.31
C ASP A 37 -7.45 -7.46 -16.00
N TYR A 38 -7.05 -6.89 -17.13
CA TYR A 38 -7.92 -6.04 -17.94
C TYR A 38 -7.76 -6.37 -19.42
N GLN A 39 -8.83 -6.94 -20.00
CA GLN A 39 -8.87 -7.36 -21.41
C GLN A 39 -7.70 -8.29 -21.79
N GLY A 40 -7.34 -9.23 -20.92
CA GLY A 40 -6.22 -10.16 -21.13
C GLY A 40 -4.84 -9.55 -20.90
N ASN A 41 -4.77 -8.28 -20.48
CA ASN A 41 -3.53 -7.66 -20.04
C ASN A 41 -3.48 -7.65 -18.51
N THR A 42 -2.58 -8.45 -17.96
CA THR A 42 -2.28 -8.42 -16.53
C THR A 42 -1.49 -7.16 -16.18
N SER A 43 -1.94 -6.44 -15.16
CA SER A 43 -1.37 -5.18 -14.66
C SER A 43 -1.50 -5.11 -13.15
N PHE A 44 -1.02 -4.03 -12.54
CA PHE A 44 -1.11 -3.82 -11.09
C PHE A 44 -1.89 -2.56 -10.73
N ALA A 45 -2.82 -2.70 -9.78
CA ALA A 45 -3.44 -1.57 -9.10
C ALA A 45 -2.55 -1.15 -7.91
N TRP A 46 -1.73 -0.12 -8.13
CA TRP A 46 -0.78 0.40 -7.15
C TRP A 46 -1.43 1.27 -6.08
N ARG A 47 -0.97 1.14 -4.84
CA ARG A 47 -1.32 1.99 -3.70
C ARG A 47 -0.05 2.40 -2.98
N HIS A 48 -0.03 3.59 -2.39
CA HIS A 48 0.95 3.87 -1.34
C HIS A 48 0.85 2.80 -0.25
N TRP A 49 1.97 2.45 0.38
CA TRP A 49 1.99 1.52 1.50
C TRP A 49 0.93 1.88 2.57
N GLY A 50 0.93 3.11 3.09
CA GLY A 50 -0.08 3.57 4.05
C GLY A 50 -1.53 3.69 3.52
N CYS A 51 -1.76 3.43 2.24
CA CYS A 51 -3.12 3.36 1.66
C CYS A 51 -3.64 1.94 1.51
N VAL A 52 -2.86 0.93 1.91
CA VAL A 52 -3.30 -0.46 1.96
C VAL A 52 -4.34 -0.61 3.06
N THR A 53 -5.51 -1.12 2.71
CA THR A 53 -6.61 -1.27 3.66
C THR A 53 -6.55 -2.63 4.35
N LYS A 54 -7.21 -2.74 5.53
CA LYS A 54 -7.37 -4.01 6.26
C LYS A 54 -7.92 -5.13 5.36
N LYS A 55 -8.84 -4.79 4.46
CA LYS A 55 -9.42 -5.73 3.49
C LYS A 55 -8.37 -6.25 2.51
N VAL A 56 -7.48 -5.39 2.02
CA VAL A 56 -6.41 -5.80 1.11
C VAL A 56 -5.42 -6.72 1.81
N ILE A 57 -5.01 -6.40 3.04
CA ILE A 57 -4.12 -7.28 3.84
C ILE A 57 -4.81 -8.61 4.12
N SER A 58 -6.06 -8.61 4.56
CA SER A 58 -6.82 -9.84 4.78
C SER A 58 -6.93 -10.70 3.52
N ASN A 59 -7.15 -10.10 2.35
CA ASN A 59 -7.19 -10.86 1.10
C ASN A 59 -5.80 -11.39 0.69
N ALA A 60 -4.71 -10.71 1.07
CA ALA A 60 -3.35 -11.19 0.85
C ALA A 60 -3.01 -12.37 1.77
N LYS A 61 -3.41 -12.28 3.04
CA LYS A 61 -3.30 -13.38 4.04
C LYS A 61 -4.09 -14.64 3.67
N ASN A 62 -5.07 -14.53 2.78
CA ASN A 62 -5.79 -15.69 2.26
C ASN A 62 -5.02 -16.41 1.12
N LEU A 63 -3.97 -15.80 0.58
CA LEU A 63 -3.15 -16.35 -0.50
C LEU A 63 -1.73 -16.70 -0.05
N HIS A 64 -1.29 -16.14 1.08
CA HIS A 64 0.03 -16.27 1.65
C HIS A 64 -0.12 -16.42 3.16
N ASP A 65 0.61 -17.34 3.77
CA ASP A 65 0.62 -17.51 5.23
C ASP A 65 1.50 -16.42 5.88
N GLU A 66 2.61 -16.08 5.24
CA GLU A 66 3.61 -15.15 5.75
C GLU A 66 3.80 -13.94 4.84
N ALA A 67 4.15 -12.80 5.44
CA ALA A 67 4.46 -11.57 4.69
C ALA A 67 5.65 -11.76 3.73
N ALA A 68 6.59 -12.64 4.08
CA ALA A 68 7.78 -12.95 3.30
C ALA A 68 7.46 -13.64 1.96
N GLU A 69 6.28 -14.24 1.82
CA GLU A 69 5.86 -14.89 0.57
C GLU A 69 5.30 -13.91 -0.46
N LEU A 70 5.16 -12.62 -0.10
CA LEU A 70 4.72 -11.59 -1.03
C LEU A 70 5.81 -11.31 -2.08
N ASP A 71 5.41 -11.25 -3.35
CA ASP A 71 6.31 -10.89 -4.46
C ASP A 71 7.00 -9.55 -4.17
N GLY A 72 8.33 -9.54 -4.21
CA GLY A 72 9.16 -8.36 -3.95
C GLY A 72 9.43 -8.04 -2.48
N PHE A 73 9.03 -8.88 -1.52
CA PHE A 73 9.38 -8.70 -0.11
C PHE A 73 10.91 -8.77 0.13
N ASP A 74 11.58 -9.73 -0.51
CA ASP A 74 13.03 -9.93 -0.34
C ASP A 74 13.87 -8.74 -0.83
N ASP A 75 13.36 -7.97 -1.79
CA ASP A 75 14.00 -6.79 -2.36
C ASP A 75 13.85 -5.53 -1.48
N LEU A 76 13.07 -5.60 -0.40
CA LEU A 76 12.87 -4.48 0.54
C LEU A 76 14.05 -4.30 1.49
N GLU A 77 14.25 -3.07 1.95
CA GLU A 77 15.14 -2.77 3.07
C GLU A 77 14.63 -3.42 4.37
N ASP A 78 15.54 -3.74 5.30
CA ASP A 78 15.18 -4.44 6.54
C ASP A 78 14.15 -3.67 7.39
N ALA A 79 14.21 -2.33 7.36
CA ALA A 79 13.22 -1.47 8.02
C ALA A 79 11.83 -1.63 7.40
N ASP A 80 11.73 -1.72 6.07
CA ASP A 80 10.47 -1.94 5.37
C ASP A 80 9.94 -3.36 5.55
N LYS A 81 10.81 -4.36 5.54
CA LYS A 81 10.45 -5.74 5.88
C LYS A 81 9.80 -5.82 7.26
N ALA A 82 10.42 -5.18 8.26
CA ALA A 82 9.87 -5.13 9.62
C ALA A 82 8.49 -4.44 9.66
N ARG A 83 8.31 -3.33 8.93
CA ARG A 83 7.01 -2.64 8.83
C ARG A 83 5.94 -3.51 8.19
N VAL A 84 6.25 -4.18 7.07
CA VAL A 84 5.32 -5.05 6.36
C VAL A 84 4.93 -6.24 7.24
N THR A 85 5.92 -6.90 7.87
CA THR A 85 5.67 -8.02 8.79
C THR A 85 4.76 -7.59 9.94
N LYS A 86 5.06 -6.46 10.60
CA LYS A 86 4.22 -5.93 11.68
C LYS A 86 2.79 -5.68 11.20
N ALA A 87 2.61 -5.01 10.06
CA ALA A 87 1.28 -4.77 9.49
C ALA A 87 0.54 -6.05 9.09
N TRP A 88 1.27 -7.11 8.71
CA TRP A 88 0.72 -8.43 8.42
C TRP A 88 0.17 -9.11 9.67
N GLU A 89 0.91 -9.06 10.77
CA GLU A 89 0.50 -9.58 12.07
C GLU A 89 -0.72 -8.81 12.61
N GLU A 90 -0.64 -7.48 12.59
CA GLU A 90 -1.73 -6.60 13.07
C GLU A 90 -2.95 -6.56 12.13
N GLY A 91 -2.80 -7.00 10.88
CA GLY A 91 -3.84 -7.00 9.85
C GLY A 91 -4.20 -5.60 9.32
N HIS A 92 -3.39 -4.59 9.61
CA HIS A 92 -3.54 -3.21 9.15
C HIS A 92 -2.19 -2.50 9.11
N VAL A 93 -2.05 -1.53 8.20
CA VAL A 93 -0.87 -0.66 8.17
C VAL A 93 -0.85 0.27 9.37
N ALA A 94 0.35 0.57 9.87
CA ALA A 94 0.53 1.48 10.99
C ALA A 94 0.09 2.90 10.62
N ASP A 95 -0.52 3.62 11.58
CA ASP A 95 -0.98 5.00 11.36
C ASP A 95 0.16 5.99 11.00
N GLU A 96 1.39 5.68 11.40
CA GLU A 96 2.60 6.43 11.05
C GLU A 96 2.95 6.33 9.55
N ASP A 97 2.65 5.19 8.92
CA ASP A 97 2.93 4.94 7.50
C ASP A 97 1.91 5.59 6.56
N ILE A 98 0.81 6.14 7.11
CA ILE A 98 -0.22 6.83 6.33
C ILE A 98 0.37 8.14 5.77
N PRO A 99 0.50 8.28 4.43
CA PRO A 99 1.06 9.48 3.84
C PRO A 99 0.11 10.67 4.05
N ASP A 100 0.65 11.90 4.05
CA ASP A 100 -0.15 13.12 4.20
C ASP A 100 -1.26 13.23 3.16
N SER A 101 -1.02 12.71 1.95
CA SER A 101 -2.02 12.62 0.88
C SER A 101 -3.23 11.76 1.25
N ALA A 102 -3.11 10.88 2.24
CA ALA A 102 -4.19 10.02 2.75
C ALA A 102 -4.77 10.51 4.08
N ARG A 103 -4.08 11.41 4.79
CA ARG A 103 -4.62 12.04 5.99
C ARG A 103 -5.76 12.96 5.57
N LYS A 104 -6.93 12.78 6.19
CA LYS A 104 -8.02 13.75 6.03
C LYS A 104 -7.51 15.09 6.58
N PRO A 105 -7.72 16.23 5.90
CA PRO A 105 -7.47 17.52 6.53
C PRO A 105 -8.26 17.55 7.83
N GLY A 106 -7.57 17.85 8.92
CA GLY A 106 -8.14 17.78 10.26
C GLY A 106 -9.46 18.55 10.31
N LYS A 107 -10.47 17.93 10.93
CA LYS A 107 -11.58 18.67 11.51
C LYS A 107 -11.02 19.47 12.68
N GLY A 108 -10.38 20.59 12.37
CA GLY A 108 -9.98 21.60 13.34
C GLY A 108 -11.00 22.74 13.30
N GLY A 109 -11.75 22.90 14.39
CA GLY A 109 -12.43 24.12 14.82
C GLY A 109 -13.54 24.68 13.93
N ASP A 110 -14.79 24.57 14.37
CA ASP A 110 -15.50 25.72 14.97
C ASP A 110 -16.78 25.20 15.64
N ASP A 111 -16.79 25.30 16.97
CA ASP A 111 -18.01 25.53 17.76
C ASP A 111 -18.49 26.94 17.42
N ASP A 112 -19.66 27.08 16.78
CA ASP A 112 -20.66 28.14 17.00
C ASP A 112 -22.02 27.70 16.44
#